data_AF-A0A0N5AT97-F1
#
_entry.id   AF-A0A0N5AT97-F1
#
_cell.length_a   1.000
_cell.length_b   1.000
_cell.length_c   1.000
_cell.angle_alpha   90.00
_cell.angle_beta   90.00
_cell.angle_gamma   90.00
#
_symmetry.space_group_name_H-M   'P 1'
#
loop_
_entity.id
_entity.type
_entity.pdbx_description
1 polymer ?
#
loop_
_entity_poly.entity_id
_entity_poly.type
_entity_poly.pdbx_seq_one_letter_code
_entity_poly.pdbx_strand_id
1 'polypeptide(L)'
;MLNVMSYKHRLIRRTQIKRSDGERIGGNSETVCDSEIFDDDDFYQQILRDLIEKKTTNTSDPIEMSRQWIQIQQLRQKRSKKKVVDTKASKGRKIRYVVIPKLVNYFPSTPETVKWSHEMRNQLFQSLFTSSVF
;
A
#
# COMPACT_ATOMS: atom_id res chain seq x y z
N MET A 1 -20.14 14.75 -30.44
CA MET A 1 -20.24 13.56 -29.57
C MET A 1 -19.66 12.35 -30.30
N LEU A 2 -18.36 12.10 -30.15
CA LEU A 2 -17.65 11.06 -30.90
C LEU A 2 -17.81 9.71 -30.23
N ASN A 3 -18.61 8.84 -30.84
CA ASN A 3 -18.49 7.40 -31.11
C ASN A 3 -17.54 6.49 -30.29
N VAL A 4 -17.16 6.81 -29.04
CA VAL A 4 -16.26 5.98 -28.21
C VAL A 4 -16.90 4.65 -27.82
N MET A 5 -18.24 4.61 -27.76
CA MET A 5 -19.01 3.42 -27.37
C MET A 5 -19.32 2.44 -28.52
N SER A 6 -18.95 2.73 -29.77
CA SER A 6 -19.30 1.83 -30.89
C SER A 6 -18.51 0.52 -30.92
N TYR A 7 -17.27 0.53 -30.42
CA TYR A 7 -16.37 -0.61 -30.55
C TYR A 7 -16.34 -1.45 -29.27
N LYS A 8 -17.33 -2.33 -29.09
CA LYS A 8 -17.50 -3.22 -27.92
C LYS A 8 -16.21 -3.97 -27.56
N HIS A 9 -15.57 -4.61 -28.54
CA HIS A 9 -14.36 -5.41 -28.31
C HIS A 9 -13.17 -4.56 -27.80
N ARG A 10 -13.05 -3.33 -28.31
CA ARG A 10 -12.04 -2.37 -27.86
C ARG A 10 -12.34 -1.90 -26.42
N LEU A 11 -13.61 -1.72 -26.09
CA LEU A 11 -14.03 -1.26 -24.77
C LEU A 11 -13.73 -2.33 -23.69
N ILE A 12 -14.11 -3.58 -23.96
CA ILE A 12 -13.82 -4.73 -23.07
C ILE A 12 -12.31 -4.86 -22.84
N ARG A 13 -11.51 -4.75 -23.91
CA ARG A 13 -10.05 -4.82 -23.76
C ARG A 13 -9.52 -3.70 -22.86
N ARG A 14 -10.04 -2.47 -22.96
CA ARG A 14 -9.60 -1.33 -22.13
C ARG A 14 -9.95 -1.47 -20.65
N THR A 15 -11.05 -2.15 -20.33
CA THR A 15 -11.46 -2.40 -18.94
C THR A 15 -10.65 -3.52 -18.29
N GLN A 16 -10.00 -4.37 -19.09
CA GLN A 16 -9.24 -5.52 -18.63
C GLN A 16 -7.73 -5.24 -18.53
N ILE A 17 -7.31 -3.99 -18.69
CA ILE A 17 -5.90 -3.57 -18.58
C ILE A 17 -5.52 -3.40 -17.11
N LYS A 18 -4.43 -4.04 -16.70
CA LYS A 18 -3.82 -3.82 -15.39
C LYS A 18 -3.07 -2.48 -15.37
N ARG A 19 -3.69 -1.42 -14.84
CA ARG A 19 -3.07 -0.08 -14.70
C ARG A 19 -2.31 0.13 -13.39
N SER A 20 -2.43 -0.78 -12.42
CA SER A 20 -1.78 -0.68 -11.11
C SER A 20 -0.51 -1.53 -11.01
N ASP A 21 0.47 -1.03 -10.29
CA ASP A 21 1.79 -1.67 -10.08
C ASP A 21 1.76 -2.82 -9.04
N GLY A 22 0.56 -3.19 -8.57
CA GLY A 22 0.37 -4.26 -7.59
C GLY A 22 0.24 -5.63 -8.25
N GLU A 23 0.86 -6.66 -7.69
CA GLU A 23 0.68 -8.03 -8.16
C GLU A 23 -0.66 -8.60 -7.66
N ARG A 24 -1.49 -9.10 -8.58
CA ARG A 24 -2.77 -9.74 -8.24
C ARG A 24 -2.49 -11.20 -7.87
N ILE A 25 -2.98 -11.63 -6.72
CA ILE A 25 -2.90 -13.04 -6.30
C ILE A 25 -3.65 -13.90 -7.33
N GLY A 26 -2.96 -14.85 -7.95
CA GLY A 26 -3.51 -15.72 -9.00
C GLY A 26 -3.52 -15.12 -10.41
N GLY A 27 -3.03 -13.89 -10.60
CA GLY A 27 -2.90 -13.29 -11.92
C GLY A 27 -1.62 -13.73 -12.64
N ASN A 28 -1.70 -13.92 -13.96
CA ASN A 28 -0.51 -14.16 -14.79
C ASN A 28 0.20 -12.83 -15.09
N SER A 29 1.46 -12.69 -14.68
CA SER A 29 2.27 -11.47 -14.93
C SER A 29 2.66 -11.29 -16.41
N GLU A 30 2.54 -12.32 -17.25
CA GLU A 30 2.88 -12.27 -18.68
C GLU A 30 1.75 -11.70 -19.55
N THR A 31 0.51 -11.62 -19.04
CA THR A 31 -0.66 -11.17 -19.80
C THR A 31 -0.99 -9.69 -19.55
N VAL A 32 -0.99 -8.88 -20.62
CA VAL A 32 -1.35 -7.45 -20.57
C VAL A 32 -2.85 -7.22 -20.27
N CYS A 33 -3.68 -8.21 -20.60
CA CYS A 33 -5.14 -8.14 -20.49
C CYS A 33 -5.64 -9.35 -19.68
N ASP A 34 -6.39 -9.10 -18.61
CA ASP A 34 -6.94 -10.12 -17.72
C ASP A 34 -8.46 -9.97 -17.65
N SER A 35 -9.18 -11.05 -17.98
CA SER A 35 -10.65 -11.06 -17.97
C SER A 35 -11.27 -10.85 -16.59
N GLU A 36 -10.53 -11.13 -15.52
CA GLU A 36 -10.97 -10.92 -14.13
C GLU A 36 -10.71 -9.48 -13.63
N ILE A 37 -10.12 -8.62 -14.47
CA ILE A 37 -9.94 -7.20 -14.19
C ILE A 37 -11.09 -6.43 -14.85
N PHE A 38 -11.73 -5.56 -14.07
CA PHE A 38 -12.70 -4.58 -14.55
C PHE A 38 -12.34 -3.19 -14.04
N ASP A 39 -11.76 -2.39 -14.91
CA ASP A 39 -11.33 -1.01 -14.68
C ASP A 39 -12.16 -0.05 -15.56
N ASP A 40 -13.11 0.63 -14.94
CA ASP A 40 -14.03 1.57 -15.57
C ASP A 40 -13.54 3.03 -15.51
N ASP A 41 -12.28 3.29 -15.13
CA ASP A 41 -11.75 4.66 -14.93
C ASP A 41 -11.97 5.56 -16.15
N ASP A 42 -11.76 5.04 -17.36
CA ASP A 42 -11.96 5.80 -18.61
C ASP A 42 -13.43 6.22 -18.78
N PHE A 43 -14.37 5.34 -18.44
CA PHE A 43 -15.80 5.58 -18.53
C PHE A 43 -16.28 6.53 -17.43
N TYR A 44 -15.82 6.31 -16.20
CA TYR A 44 -16.07 7.22 -15.08
C TYR A 44 -15.57 8.64 -15.38
N GLN A 45 -14.36 8.78 -15.96
CA GLN A 45 -13.81 10.07 -16.35
C GLN A 45 -14.65 10.76 -17.43
N GLN A 46 -15.24 10.02 -18.36
CA GLN A 46 -16.16 10.58 -19.36
C GLN A 46 -17.45 11.09 -18.71
N ILE A 47 -18.11 10.28 -17.88
CA ILE A 47 -19.31 10.71 -17.15
C ILE A 47 -19.02 11.93 -16.29
N LEU A 48 -17.87 11.94 -15.61
CA LEU A 48 -17.46 13.06 -14.78
C LEU A 48 -17.24 14.33 -15.61
N ARG A 49 -16.63 14.24 -16.80
CA ARG A 49 -16.50 15.37 -17.72
C ARG A 49 -17.86 15.88 -18.15
N ASP A 50 -18.75 15.01 -18.60
CA ASP A 50 -20.09 15.37 -19.04
C ASP A 50 -20.91 16.01 -17.90
N LEU A 51 -20.76 15.50 -16.68
CA LEU A 51 -21.41 16.05 -15.49
C LEU A 51 -20.88 17.45 -15.15
N ILE A 52 -19.56 17.64 -15.21
CA ILE A 52 -18.93 18.94 -15.00
C ILE A 52 -19.39 19.91 -16.08
N GLU A 53 -19.33 19.52 -17.34
CA GLU A 53 -19.74 20.35 -18.49
C GLU A 53 -21.19 20.83 -18.31
N LYS A 54 -22.13 19.91 -18.06
CA LYS A 54 -23.55 20.23 -17.77
C LYS A 54 -23.75 21.16 -16.58
N LYS A 55 -22.90 21.07 -15.55
CA LYS A 55 -23.00 21.93 -14.37
C LYS A 55 -22.41 23.31 -14.64
N THR A 56 -21.29 23.37 -15.36
CA THR A 56 -20.60 24.61 -15.73
C THR A 56 -21.33 25.41 -16.81
N THR A 57 -22.10 24.77 -17.70
CA THR A 57 -22.95 25.48 -18.69
C THR A 57 -24.06 26.32 -18.04
N ASN A 58 -24.45 26.00 -16.80
CA ASN A 58 -25.45 26.76 -16.04
C ASN A 58 -24.83 27.86 -15.17
N THR A 59 -23.50 27.97 -15.13
CA THR A 59 -22.76 28.96 -14.32
C THR A 59 -22.14 29.99 -15.25
N SER A 60 -22.82 31.11 -15.49
CA SER A 60 -22.33 32.17 -16.38
C SER A 60 -21.24 33.05 -15.75
N ASP A 61 -20.97 32.89 -14.45
CA ASP A 61 -20.05 33.75 -13.71
C ASP A 61 -18.58 33.25 -13.77
N PRO A 62 -17.66 33.99 -14.42
CA PRO A 62 -16.25 33.59 -14.59
C PRO A 62 -15.49 33.40 -13.28
N ILE A 63 -15.93 34.09 -12.22
CA ILE A 63 -15.30 34.08 -10.89
C ILE A 63 -15.57 32.76 -10.16
N GLU A 64 -16.77 32.19 -10.30
CA GLU A 64 -17.12 30.92 -9.67
C GLU A 64 -16.40 29.74 -10.34
N MET A 65 -16.27 29.78 -11.67
CA MET A 65 -15.51 28.81 -12.45
C MET A 65 -14.03 28.75 -12.01
N SER A 66 -13.40 29.91 -11.81
CA SER A 66 -12.04 30.03 -11.29
C SER A 66 -11.87 29.36 -9.93
N ARG A 67 -12.80 29.60 -9.00
CA ARG A 67 -12.77 29.01 -7.65
C ARG A 67 -12.89 27.49 -7.68
N GLN A 68 -13.81 26.97 -8.49
CA GLN A 68 -14.00 25.52 -8.65
C GLN A 68 -12.75 24.86 -9.23
N TRP A 69 -12.10 25.49 -10.23
CA TRP A 69 -10.89 24.96 -10.85
C TRP A 69 -9.71 24.87 -9.87
N ILE A 70 -9.52 25.91 -9.06
CA ILE A 70 -8.52 25.94 -7.98
C ILE A 70 -8.78 24.80 -6.97
N GLN A 71 -10.05 24.56 -6.61
CA GLN A 71 -10.40 23.51 -5.66
C GLN A 71 -10.12 22.11 -6.23
N ILE A 72 -10.40 21.88 -7.51
CA ILE A 72 -10.04 20.63 -8.21
C ILE A 72 -8.53 20.43 -8.22
N GLN A 73 -7.76 21.49 -8.50
CA GLN A 73 -6.30 21.43 -8.51
C GLN A 73 -5.73 21.07 -7.13
N GLN A 74 -6.29 21.64 -6.06
CA GLN A 74 -5.94 21.28 -4.68
C GLN A 74 -6.26 19.81 -4.36
N LEU A 75 -7.41 19.30 -4.79
CA LEU A 75 -7.79 17.89 -4.58
C LEU A 75 -6.84 16.92 -5.30
N ARG A 76 -6.42 17.26 -6.54
CA ARG A 76 -5.43 16.47 -7.30
C ARG A 76 -4.08 16.42 -6.59
N GLN A 77 -3.61 17.56 -6.05
CA GLN A 77 -2.37 17.61 -5.26
C GLN A 77 -2.46 16.80 -3.95
N LYS A 78 -3.64 16.67 -3.35
CA LYS A 78 -3.83 15.83 -2.15
C LYS A 78 -3.74 14.33 -2.48
N ARG A 79 -4.28 13.88 -3.63
CA ARG A 79 -4.17 12.47 -4.06
C ARG A 79 -2.75 12.07 -4.42
N SER A 80 -1.96 12.95 -5.06
CA SER A 80 -0.56 12.66 -5.39
C SER A 80 0.35 12.64 -4.16
N LYS A 81 -0.03 13.34 -3.08
CA LYS A 81 0.64 13.31 -1.78
C LYS A 81 0.21 12.13 -0.89
N LYS A 82 -0.22 11.00 -1.45
CA LYS A 82 -0.37 9.78 -0.65
C LYS A 82 0.99 9.47 -0.02
N LYS A 83 1.09 9.69 1.30
CA LYS A 83 2.32 9.42 2.04
C LYS A 83 2.71 7.96 1.79
N VAL A 84 3.97 7.74 1.45
CA VAL A 84 4.56 6.40 1.44
C VAL A 84 4.56 5.93 2.89
N VAL A 85 3.59 5.09 3.22
CA VAL A 85 3.48 4.48 4.55
C VAL A 85 4.12 3.11 4.47
N ASP A 86 5.05 2.82 5.39
CA ASP A 86 5.60 1.48 5.56
C ASP A 86 4.49 0.53 6.04
N THR A 87 3.86 -0.17 5.10
CA THR A 87 2.76 -1.11 5.38
C THR A 87 3.24 -2.33 6.16
N LYS A 88 4.55 -2.65 6.13
CA LYS A 88 5.16 -3.71 6.95
C LYS A 88 5.36 -3.30 8.41
N ALA A 89 5.38 -2.00 8.72
CA ALA A 89 5.40 -1.51 10.09
C ALA A 89 4.01 -1.59 10.79
N SER A 90 2.94 -1.86 10.03
CA SER A 90 1.60 -2.02 10.59
C SER A 90 1.47 -3.32 11.38
N LYS A 91 0.65 -3.28 12.45
CA LYS A 91 0.30 -4.45 13.29
C LYS A 91 1.49 -5.21 13.91
N GLY A 92 2.63 -4.54 14.13
CA GLY A 92 3.75 -5.13 14.88
C GLY A 92 4.56 -6.19 14.12
N ARG A 93 4.44 -6.26 12.79
CA ARG A 93 5.25 -7.17 11.96
C ARG A 93 6.74 -6.77 11.89
N LYS A 94 7.09 -5.58 12.39
CA LYS A 94 8.45 -5.07 12.52
C LYS A 94 8.74 -4.75 13.97
N ILE A 95 9.84 -5.27 14.50
CA ILE A 95 10.31 -4.95 15.86
C ILE A 95 10.66 -3.46 15.91
N ARG A 96 10.13 -2.77 16.93
CA ARG A 96 10.44 -1.37 17.20
C ARG A 96 11.11 -1.27 18.56
N TYR A 97 12.27 -0.63 18.60
CA TYR A 97 12.99 -0.35 19.83
C TYR A 97 12.39 0.88 20.51
N VAL A 98 11.18 0.74 21.03
CA VAL A 98 10.46 1.79 21.75
C VAL A 98 10.17 1.29 23.16
N VAL A 99 10.50 2.11 24.16
CA VAL A 99 10.23 1.80 25.57
C VAL A 99 8.72 1.79 25.82
N ILE A 100 8.22 0.72 26.45
CA ILE A 100 6.82 0.61 26.86
C ILE A 100 6.74 0.96 28.35
N PRO A 101 6.18 2.12 28.74
CA PRO A 101 6.24 2.60 30.14
C PRO A 101 5.66 1.60 31.16
N LYS A 102 4.60 0.88 30.78
CA LYS A 102 3.96 -0.14 31.65
C LYS A 102 4.82 -1.38 31.90
N LEU A 103 5.82 -1.63 31.05
CA LEU A 103 6.74 -2.78 31.19
C LEU A 103 8.03 -2.40 31.90
N VAL A 104 8.29 -1.11 32.12
CA VAL A 104 9.46 -0.65 32.87
C VAL A 104 9.32 -1.15 34.31
N ASN A 105 10.35 -1.85 34.81
CA ASN A 105 10.39 -2.45 36.14
C ASN A 105 9.25 -3.45 36.43
N TYR A 106 8.62 -4.02 35.40
CA TYR A 106 7.53 -5.00 35.59
C TYR A 106 8.01 -6.28 36.30
N PHE A 107 9.24 -6.70 36.01
CA PHE A 107 9.88 -7.82 36.68
C PHE A 107 11.31 -7.43 37.06
N PRO A 108 11.65 -7.30 38.36
CA PRO A 108 13.00 -6.95 38.78
C PRO A 108 13.96 -8.10 38.50
N SER A 109 15.20 -7.78 38.13
CA SER A 109 16.26 -8.78 37.98
C SER A 109 16.48 -9.49 39.30
N THR A 110 16.33 -10.81 39.30
CA THR A 110 16.67 -11.66 40.44
C THR A 110 18.13 -12.11 40.34
N PRO A 111 18.80 -12.34 41.47
CA PRO A 111 20.16 -12.87 41.45
C PRO A 111 20.17 -14.24 40.77
N GLU A 112 21.28 -14.53 40.08
CA GLU A 112 21.44 -15.75 39.32
C GLU A 112 21.31 -16.98 40.24
N THR A 113 20.31 -17.83 39.98
CA THR A 113 20.03 -19.05 40.75
C THR A 113 20.77 -20.27 40.21
N VAL A 114 21.65 -20.08 39.23
CA VAL A 114 22.31 -21.16 38.50
C VAL A 114 23.40 -21.77 39.36
N LYS A 115 23.27 -23.08 39.65
CA LYS A 115 24.25 -23.84 40.45
C LYS A 115 25.62 -23.98 39.77
N TRP A 116 25.67 -23.92 38.44
CA TRP A 116 26.89 -24.10 37.67
C TRP A 116 27.65 -22.80 37.50
N SER A 117 28.98 -22.86 37.68
CA SER A 117 29.86 -21.73 37.42
C SER A 117 29.79 -21.32 35.94
N HIS A 118 30.13 -20.07 35.66
CA HIS A 118 30.21 -19.55 34.30
C HIS A 118 31.19 -20.38 33.44
N GLU A 119 32.29 -20.84 34.05
CA GLU A 119 33.32 -21.62 33.35
C GLU A 119 32.81 -22.99 32.92
N MET A 120 32.10 -23.71 33.79
CA MET A 120 31.50 -25.01 33.45
C MET A 120 30.49 -24.88 32.31
N ARG A 121 29.71 -23.79 32.32
CA ARG A 121 28.74 -23.50 31.25
C ARG A 121 29.45 -23.24 29.92
N ASN A 122 30.50 -22.43 29.93
CA ASN A 122 31.29 -22.15 28.72
C ASN A 122 31.90 -23.43 28.14
N GLN A 123 32.51 -24.26 28.98
CA GLN A 123 33.10 -25.53 28.53
C GLN A 123 32.06 -26.48 27.94
N LEU A 124 30.87 -26.56 28.55
CA LEU A 124 29.76 -27.32 27.98
C LEU A 124 29.37 -26.77 26.60
N PHE A 125 29.14 -25.46 26.46
CA PHE A 125 28.75 -24.87 25.19
C PHE A 125 29.81 -25.04 24.10
N GLN A 126 31.09 -25.06 24.48
CA GLN A 126 32.19 -25.38 23.57
C GLN A 126 32.19 -26.85 23.13
N SER A 127 31.81 -27.79 24.01
CA SER A 127 31.79 -29.22 23.65
C SER A 127 30.54 -29.66 22.87
N LEU A 128 29.43 -28.91 22.94
CA LEU A 128 28.15 -29.28 22.32
C LEU A 128 28.25 -29.55 20.81
N PHE A 129 29.07 -28.79 20.09
CA PHE A 129 29.18 -28.89 18.62
C PHE A 129 30.60 -29.19 18.14
N THR A 130 31.58 -29.25 19.05
CA THR A 130 32.97 -29.54 18.71
C THR A 130 33.25 -31.03 18.91
N SER A 131 32.62 -31.87 18.09
CA SER A 131 33.14 -33.21 17.78
C SER A 131 33.64 -33.20 16.34
N SER A 132 34.71 -32.44 16.12
CA SER A 132 35.54 -32.64 14.93
C SER A 132 36.34 -33.91 15.15
N VAL A 133 35.75 -35.04 14.75
CA VAL A 133 36.48 -36.27 14.46
C VAL A 133 37.45 -35.96 13.32
N PHE A 134 38.72 -35.81 13.66
CA PHE A 134 39.86 -36.07 12.77
C PHE A 134 40.87 -36.91 13.54
#